data_AF-A0A067SC34-F1
#
_entry.id   AF-A0A067SC34-F1
#
_cell.length_a   1.000
_cell.length_b   1.000
_cell.length_c   1.000
_cell.angle_alpha   90.00
_cell.angle_beta   90.00
_cell.angle_gamma   90.00
#
_symmetry.space_group_name_H-M   'P 1'
#
loop_
_entity.id
_entity.type
_entity.pdbx_description
1 polymer ?
#
loop_
_entity_poly.entity_id
_entity_poly.type
_entity_poly.pdbx_seq_one_letter_code
_entity_poly.pdbx_strand_id
1 'polypeptide(L)'
;MFVPTARRLLFNAKSASLKLRTHHVPSRTLVTLKDVKYTATATAEGPGWNGTTTSNGLTVTMAVPKVMGGTGEGANPEQLLALGYSSCLLGSIQAVAEKLGKSDMAATAKVHASVHVGTPNELAGYGFAVDVKVEGVDEELLKAGHEFCPYSRALTNGTVVNVSLA
;
A
#
# COMPACT_ATOMS: atom_id res chain seq x y z
N MET A 1 -13.46 -11.77 -72.31
CA MET A 1 -13.22 -10.35 -72.01
C MET A 1 -14.01 -9.99 -70.75
N PHE A 2 -13.31 -9.39 -69.78
CA PHE A 2 -13.80 -8.58 -68.64
C PHE A 2 -14.68 -9.20 -67.53
N VAL A 3 -14.08 -9.29 -66.34
CA VAL A 3 -14.71 -9.22 -64.98
C VAL A 3 -14.97 -7.72 -64.66
N PRO A 4 -15.81 -7.32 -63.66
CA PRO A 4 -15.36 -7.30 -62.25
C PRO A 4 -16.47 -7.45 -61.14
N THR A 5 -16.04 -8.06 -60.02
CA THR A 5 -16.32 -7.78 -58.58
C THR A 5 -17.67 -7.24 -58.05
N ALA A 6 -18.18 -7.82 -56.96
CA ALA A 6 -18.06 -7.26 -55.59
C ALA A 6 -18.70 -8.17 -54.51
N ARG A 7 -18.02 -8.26 -53.37
CA ARG A 7 -18.28 -9.10 -52.19
C ARG A 7 -18.77 -8.20 -51.06
N ARG A 8 -19.83 -8.58 -50.33
CA ARG A 8 -19.98 -8.24 -48.90
C ARG A 8 -21.07 -9.08 -48.22
N LEU A 9 -20.62 -10.04 -47.42
CA LEU A 9 -21.33 -10.65 -46.31
C LEU A 9 -21.51 -9.60 -45.21
N LEU A 10 -22.72 -9.44 -44.67
CA LEU A 10 -22.89 -9.02 -43.28
C LEU A 10 -24.03 -9.81 -42.63
N PHE A 11 -23.62 -10.54 -41.60
CA PHE A 11 -24.42 -11.39 -40.74
C PHE A 11 -25.25 -10.56 -39.74
N ASN A 12 -26.36 -11.19 -39.39
CA ASN A 12 -27.45 -10.80 -38.51
C ASN A 12 -26.99 -10.48 -37.07
N ALA A 13 -27.35 -9.30 -36.53
CA ALA A 13 -27.11 -8.94 -35.13
C ALA A 13 -28.40 -9.09 -34.31
N LYS A 14 -28.54 -10.21 -33.60
CA LYS A 14 -29.55 -10.40 -32.56
C LYS A 14 -29.05 -9.83 -31.23
N SER A 15 -29.93 -9.05 -30.62
CA SER A 15 -29.89 -8.54 -29.24
C SER A 15 -29.46 -9.59 -28.21
N ALA A 16 -28.50 -9.21 -27.35
CA ALA A 16 -28.20 -9.91 -26.11
C ALA A 16 -28.10 -8.90 -24.97
N SER A 17 -29.02 -9.02 -24.02
CA SER A 17 -29.09 -8.25 -22.77
C SER A 17 -27.81 -8.44 -21.95
N LEU A 18 -27.03 -7.38 -21.78
CA LEU A 18 -25.90 -7.36 -20.88
C LEU A 18 -26.40 -7.01 -19.48
N LYS A 19 -26.69 -8.04 -18.66
CA LYS A 19 -26.83 -7.87 -17.22
C LYS A 19 -25.51 -7.30 -16.68
N LEU A 20 -25.52 -6.04 -16.24
CA LEU A 20 -24.42 -5.46 -15.46
C LEU A 20 -24.20 -6.35 -14.24
N ARG A 21 -23.08 -7.07 -14.25
CA ARG A 21 -22.60 -7.83 -13.10
C ARG A 21 -22.18 -6.82 -12.03
N THR A 22 -22.97 -6.72 -10.97
CA THR A 22 -22.55 -6.10 -9.72
C THR A 22 -21.43 -6.93 -9.12
N HIS A 23 -20.18 -6.47 -9.22
CA HIS A 23 -19.04 -7.16 -8.59
C HIS A 23 -18.15 -6.16 -7.86
N HIS A 24 -18.42 -5.98 -6.57
CA HIS A 24 -17.44 -6.29 -5.53
C HIS A 24 -18.16 -6.38 -4.17
N VAL A 25 -18.30 -7.58 -3.62
CA VAL A 25 -18.58 -7.74 -2.18
C VAL A 25 -17.20 -7.89 -1.53
N PRO A 26 -16.71 -6.94 -0.73
CA PRO A 26 -15.45 -7.14 -0.02
C PRO A 26 -15.64 -8.32 0.92
N SER A 27 -14.89 -9.41 0.69
CA SER A 27 -14.82 -10.50 1.64
C SER A 27 -14.26 -9.94 2.94
N ARG A 28 -14.97 -10.13 4.05
CA ARG A 28 -14.46 -9.77 5.38
C ARG A 28 -13.08 -10.41 5.55
N THR A 29 -12.07 -9.59 5.74
CA THR A 29 -10.72 -10.01 6.18
C THR A 29 -10.64 -9.94 7.70
N LEU A 30 -9.60 -10.57 8.29
CA LEU A 30 -9.29 -10.45 9.72
C LEU A 30 -9.14 -8.98 10.17
N VAL A 31 -8.77 -8.08 9.25
CA VAL A 31 -8.49 -6.66 9.50
C VAL A 31 -9.66 -5.76 9.07
N THR A 32 -10.83 -6.31 8.74
CA THR A 32 -12.00 -5.48 8.41
C THR A 32 -12.45 -4.65 9.61
N LEU A 33 -12.54 -3.34 9.42
CA LEU A 33 -12.84 -2.40 10.50
C LEU A 33 -14.33 -2.42 10.86
N LYS A 34 -14.64 -2.64 12.14
CA LYS A 34 -15.98 -2.47 12.73
C LYS A 34 -16.29 -1.01 13.06
N ASP A 35 -15.26 -0.28 13.51
CA ASP A 35 -15.37 1.06 14.05
C ASP A 35 -14.14 1.87 13.62
N VAL A 36 -14.37 2.92 12.83
CA VAL A 36 -13.31 3.75 12.27
C VAL A 36 -13.01 4.89 13.22
N LYS A 37 -11.82 4.87 13.83
CA LYS A 37 -11.40 5.89 14.80
C LYS A 37 -10.83 7.15 14.17
N TYR A 38 -10.16 7.01 13.02
CA TYR A 38 -9.47 8.11 12.36
C TYR A 38 -9.31 7.80 10.86
N THR A 39 -9.40 8.85 10.04
CA THR A 39 -9.19 8.79 8.59
C THR A 39 -8.19 9.87 8.18
N ALA A 40 -7.04 9.47 7.65
CA ALA A 40 -6.15 10.37 6.92
C ALA A 40 -6.53 10.39 5.43
N THR A 41 -6.40 11.55 4.80
CA THR A 41 -6.69 11.75 3.38
C THR A 41 -5.51 12.43 2.69
N ALA A 42 -5.09 11.90 1.54
CA ALA A 42 -4.04 12.47 0.74
C ALA A 42 -4.46 12.51 -0.74
N THR A 43 -4.01 13.52 -1.46
CA THR A 43 -4.19 13.65 -2.91
C THR A 43 -2.84 13.70 -3.58
N ALA A 44 -2.62 12.84 -4.58
CA ALA A 44 -1.46 12.88 -5.47
C ALA A 44 -1.87 13.45 -6.83
N GLU A 45 -1.13 14.45 -7.32
CA GLU A 45 -1.43 15.15 -8.58
C GLU A 45 -0.14 15.37 -9.39
N GLY A 46 -0.28 15.60 -10.70
CA GLY A 46 0.84 15.80 -11.61
C GLY A 46 1.33 14.50 -12.28
N PRO A 47 2.58 14.48 -12.79
CA PRO A 47 3.05 13.41 -13.66
C PRO A 47 3.43 12.13 -12.90
N GLY A 48 2.44 11.28 -12.64
CA GLY A 48 2.66 9.94 -12.08
C GLY A 48 3.52 9.95 -10.82
N TRP A 49 4.61 9.17 -10.81
CA TRP A 49 5.56 9.08 -9.69
C TRP A 49 6.50 10.29 -9.51
N ASN A 50 6.35 11.35 -10.30
CA ASN A 50 7.12 12.60 -10.21
C ASN A 50 6.25 13.81 -9.86
N GLY A 51 5.04 13.56 -9.36
CA GLY A 51 4.08 14.59 -8.97
C GLY A 51 4.28 15.12 -7.55
N THR A 52 3.20 15.67 -7.00
CA THR A 52 3.14 16.14 -5.62
C THR A 52 2.07 15.37 -4.87
N THR A 53 2.35 14.97 -3.65
CA THR A 53 1.36 14.38 -2.74
C THR A 53 1.10 15.31 -1.57
N THR A 54 -0.16 15.65 -1.31
CA THR A 54 -0.57 16.55 -0.23
C THR A 54 -1.54 15.86 0.72
N SER A 55 -1.33 15.99 2.02
CA SER A 55 -2.20 15.49 3.09
C SER A 55 -2.23 16.51 4.23
N ASN A 56 -3.37 17.18 4.44
CA ASN A 56 -3.63 18.08 5.58
C ASN A 56 -2.41 18.90 6.05
N GLY A 57 -1.96 19.86 5.24
CA GLY A 57 -0.84 20.75 5.57
C GLY A 57 0.56 20.16 5.35
N LEU A 58 0.68 18.87 5.02
CA LEU A 58 1.91 18.24 4.58
C LEU A 58 1.91 18.09 3.05
N THR A 59 2.86 18.72 2.38
CA THR A 59 3.07 18.59 0.93
C THR A 59 4.44 17.96 0.68
N VAL A 60 4.48 16.92 -0.14
CA VAL A 60 5.70 16.17 -0.48
C VAL A 60 5.86 16.16 -1.99
N THR A 61 7.00 16.67 -2.47
CA THR A 61 7.43 16.49 -3.87
C THR A 61 7.93 15.07 -4.06
N MET A 62 7.38 14.38 -5.06
CA MET A 62 7.73 13.00 -5.37
C MET A 62 8.69 12.94 -6.56
N ALA A 63 9.60 11.97 -6.55
CA ALA A 63 10.47 11.68 -7.67
C ALA A 63 10.78 10.18 -7.74
N VAL A 64 10.84 9.66 -8.96
CA VAL A 64 11.33 8.29 -9.20
C VAL A 64 12.82 8.22 -8.84
N PRO A 65 13.30 7.19 -8.11
CA PRO A 65 14.71 7.02 -7.81
C PRO A 65 15.59 6.94 -9.07
N LYS A 66 16.84 7.43 -8.99
CA LYS A 66 17.81 7.37 -10.11
C LYS A 66 18.02 5.94 -10.63
N VAL A 67 18.08 4.98 -9.72
CA VAL A 67 18.23 3.55 -10.04
C VAL A 67 17.05 2.97 -10.83
N MET A 68 15.89 3.65 -10.82
CA MET A 68 14.70 3.32 -11.60
C MET A 68 14.51 4.28 -12.80
N GLY A 69 15.54 5.05 -13.17
CA GLY A 69 15.52 5.96 -14.32
C GLY A 69 14.89 7.33 -14.08
N GLY A 70 14.63 7.70 -12.82
CA GLY A 70 14.12 9.03 -12.46
C GLY A 70 15.18 10.05 -12.10
N THR A 71 14.75 11.23 -11.67
CA THR A 71 15.65 12.30 -11.21
C THR A 71 16.23 12.02 -9.82
N GLY A 72 15.47 11.33 -8.97
CA GLY A 72 15.77 11.17 -7.54
C GLY A 72 15.71 12.46 -6.73
N GLU A 73 15.16 13.54 -7.29
CA GLU A 73 15.09 14.87 -6.67
C GLU A 73 13.76 15.09 -5.94
N GLY A 74 13.45 14.18 -5.01
CA GLY A 74 12.19 14.17 -4.25
C GLY A 74 12.06 12.94 -3.37
N ALA A 75 10.95 12.83 -2.66
CA ALA A 75 10.61 11.61 -1.93
C ALA A 75 10.05 10.54 -2.87
N ASN A 76 9.93 9.30 -2.40
CA ASN A 76 9.27 8.23 -3.13
C ASN A 76 8.30 7.45 -2.22
N PRO A 77 7.34 6.69 -2.80
CA PRO A 77 6.38 5.92 -2.02
C PRO A 77 7.04 4.95 -1.04
N GLU A 78 8.18 4.37 -1.39
CA GLU A 78 8.92 3.43 -0.53
C GLU A 78 9.49 4.12 0.72
N GLN A 79 10.01 5.34 0.60
CA GLN A 79 10.44 6.15 1.73
C GLN A 79 9.27 6.51 2.65
N LEU A 80 8.12 6.88 2.08
CA LEU A 80 6.92 7.19 2.88
C LEU A 80 6.42 5.95 3.62
N LEU A 81 6.47 4.78 2.99
CA LEU A 81 6.18 3.50 3.63
C LEU A 81 7.18 3.19 4.74
N ALA A 82 8.49 3.41 4.53
CA ALA A 82 9.51 3.19 5.55
C ALA A 82 9.31 4.08 6.78
N LEU A 83 9.00 5.37 6.57
CA LEU A 83 8.68 6.33 7.62
C LEU A 83 7.41 5.91 8.38
N GLY A 84 6.36 5.54 7.66
CA GLY A 84 5.09 5.11 8.25
C GLY A 84 5.23 3.81 9.04
N TYR A 85 5.91 2.80 8.48
CA TYR A 85 6.08 1.50 9.12
C TYR A 85 6.90 1.62 10.40
N SER A 86 8.08 2.24 10.32
CA SER A 86 8.99 2.38 11.48
C SER A 86 8.29 3.09 12.64
N SER A 87 7.60 4.19 12.35
CA SER A 87 6.83 4.97 13.33
C SER A 87 5.67 4.15 13.91
N CYS A 88 4.93 3.42 13.08
CA CYS A 88 3.80 2.61 13.50
C CYS A 88 4.23 1.45 14.41
N LEU A 89 5.31 0.75 14.07
CA LEU A 89 5.81 -0.37 14.88
C LEU A 89 6.36 0.14 16.22
N LEU A 90 7.13 1.22 16.24
CA LEU A 90 7.65 1.80 17.48
C LEU A 90 6.51 2.19 18.44
N GLY A 91 5.50 2.89 17.95
CA GLY A 91 4.33 3.25 18.76
C GLY A 91 3.54 2.03 19.24
N SER A 92 3.51 0.95 18.45
CA SER A 92 2.84 -0.30 18.83
C SER A 92 3.58 -1.04 19.94
N ILE A 93 4.90 -1.11 19.86
CA ILE A 93 5.78 -1.64 20.91
C ILE A 93 5.56 -0.87 22.22
N GLN A 94 5.62 0.46 22.17
CA GLN A 94 5.45 1.31 23.35
C GLN A 94 4.05 1.18 23.97
N ALA A 95 2.99 1.12 23.14
CA ALA A 95 1.63 0.93 23.62
C ALA A 95 1.41 -0.43 24.29
N VAL A 96 2.07 -1.49 23.80
CA VAL A 96 2.04 -2.80 24.45
C VAL A 96 2.85 -2.78 25.74
N ALA A 97 4.01 -2.14 25.76
CA ALA A 97 4.85 -2.00 26.95
C ALA A 97 4.08 -1.33 28.09
N GLU A 98 3.38 -0.24 27.78
CA GLU A 98 2.53 0.48 28.74
C GLU A 98 1.42 -0.41 29.30
N LYS A 99 0.70 -1.15 28.45
CA LYS A 99 -0.36 -2.08 28.88
C LYS A 99 0.14 -3.19 29.80
N LEU A 100 1.41 -3.56 29.68
CA LEU A 100 2.05 -4.58 30.52
C LEU A 100 2.75 -3.99 31.76
N GLY A 101 2.71 -2.67 31.95
CA GLY A 101 3.45 -2.00 33.04
C GLY A 101 4.97 -2.04 32.87
N LYS A 102 5.45 -2.14 31.61
CA LYS A 102 6.84 -2.31 31.21
C LYS A 102 7.37 -1.14 30.37
N SER A 103 6.82 0.06 30.51
CA SER A 103 7.16 1.22 29.65
C SER A 103 8.66 1.51 29.57
N ASP A 104 9.40 1.34 30.67
CA ASP A 104 10.86 1.55 30.71
C ASP A 104 11.62 0.62 29.75
N MET A 105 11.06 -0.55 29.43
CA MET A 105 11.67 -1.54 28.53
C MET A 105 11.57 -1.15 27.04
N ALA A 106 10.82 -0.09 26.70
CA ALA A 106 10.72 0.44 25.34
C ALA A 106 11.10 1.94 25.25
N ALA A 107 11.59 2.53 26.34
CA ALA A 107 11.88 3.95 26.40
C ALA A 107 12.96 4.40 25.41
N THR A 108 13.94 3.53 25.15
CA THR A 108 15.06 3.78 24.21
C THR A 108 14.89 3.04 22.88
N ALA A 109 13.71 2.46 22.64
CA ALA A 109 13.46 1.64 21.48
C ALA A 109 13.63 2.44 20.18
N LYS A 110 14.27 1.83 19.19
CA LYS A 110 14.43 2.41 17.84
C LYS A 110 14.05 1.38 16.80
N VAL A 111 13.30 1.80 15.79
CA VAL A 111 12.87 0.95 14.68
C VAL A 111 13.47 1.45 13.38
N HIS A 112 14.15 0.57 12.66
CA HIS A 112 14.76 0.82 11.37
C HIS A 112 14.04 -0.01 10.32
N ALA A 113 13.28 0.62 9.43
CA ALA A 113 12.58 -0.04 8.33
C ALA A 113 13.30 0.23 7.01
N SER A 114 13.60 -0.83 6.27
CA SER A 114 14.13 -0.78 4.90
C SER A 114 13.06 -1.34 3.96
N VAL A 115 12.64 -0.53 2.99
CA VAL A 115 11.65 -0.93 1.98
C VAL A 115 12.37 -1.16 0.67
N HIS A 116 12.18 -2.33 0.09
CA HIS A 116 12.77 -2.74 -1.17
C HIS A 116 11.67 -2.82 -2.22
N VAL A 117 11.88 -2.23 -3.40
CA VAL A 117 10.98 -2.35 -4.55
C VAL A 117 11.66 -3.12 -5.67
N GLY A 118 10.93 -4.02 -6.33
CA GLY A 118 11.47 -4.86 -7.39
C GLY A 118 10.41 -5.66 -8.12
N THR A 119 10.83 -6.51 -9.06
CA THR A 119 9.92 -7.40 -9.78
C THR A 119 9.69 -8.68 -8.97
N PRO A 120 8.44 -9.03 -8.64
CA PRO A 120 8.14 -10.28 -7.95
C PRO A 120 8.25 -11.48 -8.90
N ASN A 121 8.56 -12.66 -8.34
CA ASN A 121 8.81 -13.87 -9.14
C ASN A 121 7.58 -14.34 -9.93
N GLU A 122 6.39 -14.15 -9.38
CA GLU A 122 5.15 -14.79 -9.87
C GLU A 122 4.12 -13.77 -10.41
N LEU A 123 4.48 -12.49 -10.52
CA LEU A 123 3.57 -11.44 -10.96
C LEU A 123 4.27 -10.41 -11.85
N ALA A 124 3.59 -9.96 -12.90
CA ALA A 124 4.08 -8.86 -13.71
C ALA A 124 4.01 -7.52 -12.95
N GLY A 125 4.98 -6.63 -13.17
CA GLY A 125 5.03 -5.30 -12.55
C GLY A 125 5.96 -5.24 -11.34
N TYR A 126 5.61 -4.39 -10.38
CA TYR A 126 6.40 -4.16 -9.16
C TYR A 126 5.72 -4.75 -7.94
N GLY A 127 6.54 -5.30 -7.06
CA GLY A 127 6.21 -5.64 -5.68
C GLY A 127 7.21 -4.96 -4.74
N PHE A 128 6.98 -5.11 -3.44
CA PHE A 128 7.90 -4.62 -2.43
C PHE A 128 8.09 -5.63 -1.29
N ALA A 129 9.20 -5.50 -0.59
CA ALA A 129 9.50 -6.21 0.65
C ALA A 129 9.91 -5.20 1.72
N VAL A 130 9.72 -5.55 3.00
CA VAL A 130 10.09 -4.68 4.12
C VAL A 130 10.94 -5.49 5.10
N ASP A 131 12.16 -5.02 5.35
CA ASP A 131 13.02 -5.52 6.43
C ASP A 131 12.99 -4.54 7.59
N VAL A 132 12.82 -5.06 8.81
CA VAL A 132 12.75 -4.23 10.02
C VAL A 132 13.74 -4.72 11.06
N LYS A 133 14.54 -3.81 11.61
CA LYS A 133 15.43 -4.04 12.75
C LYS A 133 15.00 -3.16 13.91
N VAL A 134 15.01 -3.71 15.12
CA VAL A 134 14.59 -3.00 16.32
C VAL A 134 15.69 -3.11 17.39
N GLU A 135 16.01 -1.98 17.99
CA GLU A 135 16.96 -1.87 19.10
C GLU A 135 16.21 -1.50 20.39
N GLY A 136 16.81 -1.81 21.55
CA GLY A 136 16.33 -1.30 22.85
C GLY A 136 15.04 -1.92 23.36
N VAL A 137 14.72 -3.15 22.96
CA VAL A 137 13.56 -3.95 23.44
C VAL A 137 13.94 -5.43 23.55
N ASP A 138 13.20 -6.19 24.37
CA ASP A 138 13.29 -7.64 24.38
C ASP A 138 12.46 -8.30 23.26
N GLU A 139 12.69 -9.59 23.03
CA GLU A 139 12.04 -10.35 21.96
C GLU A 139 10.52 -10.51 22.19
N GLU A 140 10.10 -10.67 23.44
CA GLU A 140 8.69 -10.84 23.80
C GLU A 140 7.89 -9.58 23.44
N LEU A 141 8.42 -8.41 23.79
CA LEU A 141 7.80 -7.13 23.53
C LEU A 141 7.85 -6.76 22.04
N LEU A 142 8.95 -7.08 21.36
CA LEU A 142 9.04 -6.95 19.91
C LEU A 142 7.94 -7.77 19.21
N LYS A 143 7.81 -9.05 19.57
CA LYS A 143 6.80 -9.93 19.01
C LYS A 143 5.39 -9.41 19.27
N ALA A 144 5.09 -9.05 20.52
CA ALA A 144 3.79 -8.51 20.88
C ALA A 144 3.49 -7.17 20.18
N GLY A 145 4.49 -6.30 20.04
CA GLY A 145 4.40 -5.05 19.29
C GLY A 145 4.15 -5.27 17.80
N HIS A 146 4.82 -6.25 17.18
CA HIS A 146 4.61 -6.65 15.79
C HIS A 146 3.19 -7.20 15.56
N GLU A 147 2.70 -8.06 16.46
CA GLU A 147 1.33 -8.56 16.44
C GLU A 147 0.28 -7.47 16.70
N PHE A 148 0.64 -6.38 17.40
CA PHE A 148 -0.24 -5.25 17.66
C PHE A 148 -0.26 -4.22 16.51
N CYS A 149 0.84 -4.11 15.77
CA CYS A 149 1.07 -3.07 14.75
C CYS A 149 0.12 -3.16 13.54
N PRO A 150 -0.65 -2.10 13.23
CA PRO A 150 -1.51 -2.06 12.06
C PRO A 150 -0.82 -2.36 10.72
N TYR A 151 0.38 -1.81 10.49
CA TYR A 151 1.14 -2.04 9.25
C TYR A 151 1.56 -3.51 9.12
N SER A 152 2.06 -4.09 10.22
CA SER A 152 2.46 -5.50 10.28
C SER A 152 1.26 -6.42 10.00
N ARG A 153 0.10 -6.13 10.60
CA ARG A 153 -1.15 -6.86 10.37
C ARG A 153 -1.62 -6.77 8.92
N ALA A 154 -1.54 -5.58 8.32
CA ALA A 154 -1.95 -5.37 6.93
C ALA A 154 -1.07 -6.14 5.94
N LEU A 155 0.25 -6.16 6.13
CA LEU A 155 1.15 -6.91 5.25
C LEU A 155 1.06 -8.43 5.44
N THR A 156 0.74 -8.90 6.64
CA THR A 156 0.65 -10.34 6.93
C THR A 156 -0.70 -10.93 6.54
N ASN A 157 -1.80 -10.22 6.83
CA ASN A 157 -3.16 -10.75 6.71
C ASN A 157 -3.98 -10.11 5.58
N GLY A 158 -3.42 -9.09 4.91
CA GLY A 158 -4.14 -8.25 3.97
C GLY A 158 -5.05 -7.22 4.66
N THR A 159 -5.58 -6.30 3.86
CA THR A 159 -6.56 -5.29 4.27
C THR A 159 -7.61 -5.09 3.18
N VAL A 160 -8.70 -4.42 3.50
CA VAL A 160 -9.72 -4.06 2.51
C VAL A 160 -9.27 -2.80 1.77
N VAL A 161 -9.11 -2.90 0.45
CA VAL A 161 -8.81 -1.78 -0.44
C VAL A 161 -9.94 -1.66 -1.46
N ASN A 162 -10.63 -0.52 -1.44
CA ASN A 162 -11.71 -0.23 -2.39
C ASN A 162 -11.21 0.78 -3.42
N VAL A 163 -11.32 0.42 -4.70
CA VAL A 163 -10.94 1.29 -5.83
C VAL A 163 -12.16 1.51 -6.71
N SER A 164 -12.54 2.76 -6.93
CA SER A 164 -13.68 3.16 -7.75
C SER A 164 -13.38 4.43 -8.53
N LEU A 165 -14.06 4.63 -9.66
CA LEU A 165 -14.08 5.91 -10.35
C LEU A 165 -14.92 6.91 -9.54
N ALA A 166 -14.49 8.17 -9.54
CA ALA A 166 -15.24 9.29 -8.96
C ALA A 166 -16.36 9.75 -9.89
#